data_AF-A0A655JRT6-F1
#
_entry.id   AF-A0A655JRT6-F1
#
_cell.length_a   1.000
_cell.length_b   1.000
_cell.length_c   1.000
_cell.angle_alpha   90.00
_cell.angle_beta   90.00
_cell.angle_gamma   90.00
#
_symmetry.space_group_name_H-M   'P 1'
#
loop_
_entity.id
_entity.type
_entity.pdbx_description
1 polymer ?
#
loop_
_entity_poly.entity_id
_entity_poly.type
_entity_poly.pdbx_seq_one_letter_code
_entity_poly.pdbx_strand_id
1 'polypeptide(L)'
;MGDTGSLALGGVIAGLSVTSRTEILAVVLGALFVAEITSVVLQILTFRTTGRRMFRMAPFHHHFELVGWAETTVIIRFWLLTAITCGLGVALFYGEWLAAVGA
;
A
#
# COMPACT_ATOMS: atom_id res chain seq x y z
N MET A 1 11.43 10.23 -9.21
CA MET A 1 12.16 9.14 -8.50
C MET A 1 12.85 8.18 -9.46
N GLY A 2 12.18 7.68 -10.50
CA GLY A 2 12.75 6.69 -11.41
C GLY A 2 12.87 5.29 -10.78
N ASP A 3 13.30 4.32 -11.56
CA ASP A 3 13.37 2.91 -11.14
C ASP A 3 14.43 2.69 -10.05
N THR A 4 15.58 3.36 -10.15
CA THR A 4 16.63 3.28 -9.13
C THR A 4 16.13 3.68 -7.74
N GLY A 5 15.36 4.77 -7.65
CA GLY A 5 14.83 5.23 -6.37
C GLY A 5 13.69 4.35 -5.85
N SER A 6 12.73 4.00 -6.70
CA SER A 6 11.56 3.22 -6.30
C SER A 6 11.90 1.78 -5.90
N LEU A 7 12.76 1.10 -6.67
CA LEU A 7 13.20 -0.26 -6.37
C LEU A 7 14.11 -0.28 -5.15
N ALA A 8 15.01 0.71 -4.97
CA ALA A 8 15.85 0.79 -3.78
C ALA A 8 15.01 0.96 -2.51
N LEU A 9 14.04 1.88 -2.49
CA LEU A 9 13.17 2.09 -1.33
C LEU A 9 12.30 0.86 -1.03
N GLY A 10 11.70 0.26 -2.06
CA GLY A 10 10.93 -0.97 -1.89
C GLY A 10 11.79 -2.12 -1.35
N GLY A 11 13.00 -2.29 -1.87
CA GLY A 11 13.96 -3.29 -1.42
C GLY A 11 14.41 -3.09 0.03
N VAL A 12 14.69 -1.85 0.44
CA VAL A 12 15.06 -1.53 1.82
C VAL A 12 13.91 -1.82 2.78
N ILE A 13 12.67 -1.41 2.46
CA ILE A 13 11.50 -1.68 3.31
C ILE A 13 11.27 -3.19 3.45
N ALA A 14 11.31 -3.93 2.34
CA ALA A 14 11.18 -5.38 2.36
C ALA A 14 12.31 -6.05 3.17
N GLY A 15 13.56 -5.65 2.95
CA GLY A 15 14.72 -6.17 3.67
C GLY A 15 14.67 -5.91 5.17
N LEU A 16 14.24 -4.71 5.58
CA LEU A 16 14.02 -4.38 6.99
C LEU A 16 12.91 -5.23 7.62
N SER A 17 11.82 -5.49 6.88
CA SER A 17 10.74 -6.34 7.41
C SER A 17 11.19 -7.77 7.65
N VAL A 18 11.98 -8.35 6.73
CA VAL A 18 12.47 -9.73 6.84
C VAL A 18 13.52 -9.85 7.93
N THR A 19 14.46 -8.91 8.01
CA THR A 19 15.53 -8.94 9.02
C THR A 19 15.00 -8.71 10.43
N SER A 20 13.92 -7.95 10.60
CA SER A 20 13.25 -7.75 11.88
C SER A 20 12.14 -8.77 12.19
N ARG A 21 11.81 -9.68 11.26
CA ARG A 21 10.68 -10.62 11.35
C ARG A 21 9.33 -9.93 11.59
N THR A 22 9.12 -8.83 10.88
CA THR A 22 7.90 -8.00 10.92
C THR A 22 7.18 -7.99 9.58
N GLU A 23 7.22 -9.10 8.83
CA GLU A 23 6.70 -9.19 7.46
C GLU A 23 5.19 -8.88 7.39
N ILE A 24 4.42 -9.42 8.33
CA ILE A 24 2.96 -9.18 8.40
C ILE A 24 2.69 -7.71 8.75
N LEU A 25 3.46 -7.13 9.67
CA LEU A 25 3.36 -5.73 10.03
C LEU A 25 3.71 -4.82 8.85
N ALA A 26 4.72 -5.18 8.06
CA ALA A 26 5.11 -4.42 6.87
C ALA A 26 4.00 -4.36 5.81
N VAL A 27 3.18 -5.41 5.67
CA VAL A 27 1.98 -5.39 4.82
C VAL A 27 0.96 -4.37 5.32
N VAL A 28 0.78 -4.25 6.65
CA VAL A 28 -0.12 -3.26 7.25
C VAL A 28 0.41 -1.84 7.05
N LEU A 29 1.70 -1.60 7.35
CA LEU A 29 2.34 -0.30 7.17
C LEU A 29 2.34 0.13 5.69
N GLY A 30 2.62 -0.81 4.79
CA GLY A 30 2.65 -0.64 3.34
C GLY A 30 1.30 -0.89 2.65
N ALA A 31 0.18 -0.84 3.38
CA ALA A 31 -1.13 -1.22 2.85
C ALA A 31 -1.52 -0.45 1.58
N LEU A 32 -1.12 0.82 1.45
CA LEU A 32 -1.36 1.59 0.22
C LEU A 32 -0.59 1.00 -0.98
N PHE A 33 0.68 0.62 -0.80
CA PHE A 33 1.46 -0.03 -1.85
C PHE A 33 0.84 -1.37 -2.26
N VAL A 34 0.36 -2.13 -1.27
CA VAL A 34 -0.33 -3.40 -1.50
C VAL A 34 -1.62 -3.17 -2.27
N ALA A 35 -2.42 -2.15 -1.92
CA ALA A 35 -3.66 -1.79 -2.62
C ALA A 35 -3.41 -1.39 -4.08
N GLU A 36 -2.36 -0.61 -4.34
CA GLU A 36 -1.95 -0.20 -5.69
C GLU A 36 -1.62 -1.41 -6.58
N ILE A 37 -0.75 -2.32 -6.13
CA ILE A 37 -0.42 -3.54 -6.89
C ILE A 37 -1.62 -4.47 -7.01
N THR A 38 -2.42 -4.61 -5.94
CA THR A 38 -3.65 -5.43 -5.97
C THR A 38 -4.62 -4.91 -7.02
N SER A 39 -4.76 -3.58 -7.16
CA SER A 39 -5.62 -2.99 -8.20
C SER A 39 -5.17 -3.36 -9.61
N VAL A 40 -3.86 -3.39 -9.86
CA VAL A 40 -3.28 -3.78 -11.16
C VAL A 40 -3.52 -5.26 -11.43
N VAL A 41 -3.26 -6.12 -10.43
CA VAL A 41 -3.47 -7.57 -10.56
C VAL A 41 -4.94 -7.88 -10.83
N LEU A 42 -5.86 -7.28 -10.07
CA LEU A 42 -7.31 -7.45 -10.27
C LEU A 42 -7.73 -6.96 -11.66
N GLN A 43 -7.25 -5.80 -12.09
CA GLN A 43 -7.55 -5.26 -13.43
C GLN A 43 -7.08 -6.21 -14.54
N ILE A 44 -5.86 -6.75 -14.43
CA ILE A 44 -5.32 -7.71 -15.40
C ILE A 44 -6.16 -8.99 -15.40
N LEU A 45 -6.47 -9.54 -14.23
CA LEU A 45 -7.27 -10.76 -14.09
C LEU A 45 -8.67 -10.58 -14.71
N THR A 46 -9.36 -9.48 -14.41
CA THR A 46 -10.71 -9.23 -14.93
C THR A 46 -10.69 -9.00 -16.43
N PHE A 47 -9.71 -8.26 -16.94
CA PHE A 47 -9.60 -8.00 -18.38
C PHE A 47 -9.26 -9.27 -19.16
N ARG A 48 -8.39 -10.14 -18.64
CA ARG A 48 -8.04 -11.42 -19.30
C ARG A 48 -9.18 -12.44 -19.27
N THR A 49 -10.02 -12.44 -18.25
CA THR A 49 -11.11 -13.43 -18.08
C THR A 49 -12.43 -12.98 -18.69
N THR A 50 -12.78 -11.71 -18.58
CA THR A 50 -14.10 -11.18 -18.99
C THR A 50 -14.04 -10.17 -20.15
N GLY A 51 -12.83 -9.69 -20.51
CA GLY A 51 -12.66 -8.59 -21.45
C GLY A 51 -13.10 -7.22 -20.92
N ARG A 52 -13.60 -7.15 -19.69
CA ARG A 52 -14.08 -5.91 -19.06
C ARG A 52 -13.04 -5.36 -18.08
N ARG A 53 -12.97 -4.03 -18.02
CA ARG A 53 -12.12 -3.29 -17.08
C ARG A 53 -12.88 -3.10 -15.78
N MET A 54 -12.27 -3.46 -14.64
CA MET A 54 -12.89 -3.27 -13.33
C MET A 54 -12.79 -1.82 -12.87
N PHE A 55 -11.60 -1.25 -12.94
CA PHE A 55 -11.33 0.16 -12.74
C PHE A 55 -11.25 0.88 -14.08
N ARG A 56 -11.55 2.18 -14.09
CA ARG A 56 -11.36 3.04 -15.28
C ARG A 56 -9.92 2.96 -15.81
N MET A 57 -8.96 2.95 -14.89
CA MET A 57 -7.54 2.69 -15.14
C MET A 57 -6.93 2.10 -13.86
N ALA A 58 -5.93 1.25 -14.00
CA ALA A 58 -5.07 0.82 -12.92
C ALA A 58 -3.65 1.34 -13.22
N PRO A 59 -2.86 1.77 -12.23
CA PRO A 59 -3.10 1.60 -10.78
C PRO A 59 -4.17 2.54 -10.17
N PHE A 60 -4.47 2.38 -8.88
CA PHE A 60 -5.66 2.92 -8.23
C PHE A 60 -5.70 4.46 -8.22
N HIS A 61 -4.55 5.14 -8.12
CA HIS A 61 -4.48 6.60 -8.22
C HIS A 61 -5.02 7.15 -9.56
N HIS A 62 -4.70 6.53 -10.71
CA HIS A 62 -5.22 6.95 -12.02
C HIS A 62 -6.73 6.73 -12.15
N HIS A 63 -7.29 5.75 -11.42
CA HIS A 63 -8.73 5.60 -11.36
C HIS A 63 -9.40 6.88 -10.84
N PHE A 64 -8.86 7.49 -9.78
CA PHE A 64 -9.40 8.70 -9.18
C PHE A 64 -9.18 9.95 -10.04
N GLU A 65 -8.05 10.04 -10.73
CA GLU A 65 -7.81 11.12 -11.71
C GLU A 65 -8.86 11.10 -12.84
N LEU A 66 -9.18 9.91 -13.37
CA LEU A 66 -10.24 9.73 -14.36
C LEU A 66 -11.67 9.87 -13.79
N VAL A 67 -11.81 9.94 -12.46
CA VAL A 67 -13.05 10.33 -11.78
C VAL A 67 -13.17 11.85 -11.68
N GLY A 68 -12.11 12.59 -11.99
CA GLY A 68 -12.07 14.05 -11.99
C GLY A 68 -11.41 14.64 -10.76
N TRP A 69 -10.69 13.84 -9.95
CA TRP A 69 -9.91 14.39 -8.85
C TRP A 69 -8.63 15.02 -9.38
N ALA A 70 -8.26 16.18 -8.82
CA ALA A 70 -6.95 16.76 -9.08
C ALA A 70 -5.85 15.84 -8.51
N GLU A 71 -4.72 15.74 -9.21
CA GLU A 71 -3.57 14.92 -8.80
C GLU A 71 -3.15 15.22 -7.34
N THR A 72 -3.09 16.51 -6.97
CA THR A 72 -2.77 16.94 -5.61
C THR A 72 -3.77 16.43 -4.57
N THR A 73 -5.05 16.33 -4.93
CA THR A 73 -6.09 15.78 -4.06
C THR A 73 -5.90 14.28 -3.85
N VAL A 74 -5.53 13.54 -4.90
CA VAL A 74 -5.22 12.12 -4.80
C VAL A 74 -4.00 11.91 -3.90
N ILE A 75 -2.91 12.66 -4.14
CA ILE A 75 -1.66 12.58 -3.36
C ILE A 75 -1.94 12.82 -1.86
N ILE A 76 -2.64 13.91 -1.51
CA ILE A 76 -2.91 14.25 -0.10
C ILE A 76 -3.78 13.18 0.55
N ARG A 77 -4.83 12.70 -0.13
CA ARG A 77 -5.70 11.65 0.43
C ARG A 77 -4.96 10.33 0.62
N PHE A 78 -4.05 10.00 -0.29
CA PHE A 78 -3.22 8.81 -0.18
C PHE A 78 -2.22 8.94 0.97
N TRP A 79 -1.64 10.12 1.21
CA TRP A 79 -0.83 10.37 2.40
C TRP A 79 -1.63 10.20 3.69
N LEU A 80 -2.87 10.68 3.73
CA LEU A 80 -3.75 10.48 4.89
C LEU A 80 -4.07 8.99 5.12
N LEU A 81 -4.36 8.23 4.05
CA LEU A 81 -4.56 6.78 4.14
C LEU A 81 -3.31 6.07 4.67
N THR A 82 -2.13 6.40 4.14
CA THR A 82 -0.85 5.88 4.63
C THR A 82 -0.61 6.24 6.09
N ALA A 83 -0.91 7.46 6.51
CA ALA A 83 -0.77 7.87 7.91
C ALA A 83 -1.68 7.05 8.83
N ILE A 84 -2.91 6.77 8.42
CA ILE A 84 -3.86 5.93 9.17
C ILE A 84 -3.34 4.49 9.27
N THR A 85 -2.89 3.89 8.16
CA THR A 85 -2.41 2.51 8.16
C THR A 85 -1.10 2.36 8.93
N CYS A 86 -0.22 3.35 8.86
CA CYS A 86 0.98 3.42 9.69
C CYS A 86 0.63 3.55 11.17
N GLY A 87 -0.32 4.42 11.53
CA GLY A 87 -0.81 4.56 12.90
C GLY A 87 -1.39 3.26 13.44
N LEU A 88 -2.19 2.55 12.63
CA LEU A 88 -2.71 1.23 12.97
C LEU A 88 -1.58 0.21 13.17
N GLY A 89 -0.62 0.15 12.26
CA GLY A 89 0.52 -0.78 12.39
C GLY A 89 1.33 -0.53 13.66
N VAL A 90 1.62 0.73 13.98
CA VAL A 90 2.29 1.12 15.24
C VAL A 90 1.45 0.69 16.44
N ALA A 91 0.13 0.94 16.44
CA ALA A 91 -0.75 0.53 17.52
C ALA A 91 -0.79 -0.99 17.71
N LEU A 92 -0.84 -1.77 16.64
CA LEU A 92 -0.79 -3.23 16.69
C LEU A 92 0.54 -3.72 17.29
N PHE A 93 1.66 -3.18 16.81
CA PHE A 93 2.98 -3.53 17.31
C PHE A 93 3.15 -3.22 18.80
N TYR A 94 2.76 -2.02 19.24
CA TYR A 94 2.82 -1.66 20.65
C TYR A 94 1.82 -2.45 21.49
N GLY A 95 0.64 -2.78 20.96
CA GLY A 95 -0.34 -3.61 21.64
C GLY A 95 0.18 -5.02 21.93
N GLU A 96 0.80 -5.67 20.94
CA GLU A 96 1.47 -6.96 21.11
C GLU A 96 2.63 -6.86 22.11
N TRP A 97 3.45 -5.81 22.01
CA TRP A 97 4.55 -5.60 22.94
C TRP A 97 4.08 -5.40 24.38
N LEU A 98 3.04 -4.60 24.61
CA LEU A 98 2.45 -4.40 25.94
C LEU A 98 1.91 -5.72 26.52
N ALA A 99 1.21 -6.51 25.70
CA ALA A 99 0.72 -7.82 26.11
C ALA A 99 1.85 -8.80 26.45
N ALA A 100 2.99 -8.71 25.76
CA ALA A 100 4.16 -9.55 26.00
C ALA A 100 4.98 -9.12 27.23
N VAL A 101 5.05 -7.82 27.54
CA VAL A 101 5.86 -7.26 28.63
C VAL A 101 5.09 -7.16 29.95
N GLY A 102 3.75 -7.15 29.94
CA GLY A 102 2.97 -7.32 31.15
C GLY A 102 1.54 -6.79 31.07
N ALA A 103 0.61 -7.73 30.93
CA ALA A 103 -0.52 -7.84 31.86
C ALA A 103 -0.09 -8.78 33.01
#